data_AF-A0A2R5LHY8-F1
#
_entry.id   AF-A0A2R5LHY8-F1
#
_cell.length_a   1.000
_cell.length_b   1.000
_cell.length_c   1.000
_cell.angle_alpha   90.00
_cell.angle_beta   90.00
_cell.angle_gamma   90.00
#
_symmetry.space_group_name_H-M   'P 1'
#
loop_
_entity.id
_entity.type
_entity.pdbx_description
1 polymer ?
#
loop_
_entity_poly.entity_id
_entity_poly.type
_entity_poly.pdbx_seq_one_letter_code
_entity_poly.pdbx_strand_id
1 'polypeptide(L)'
;AMTMPSEACYQAGYIDDSKTPVSGSHPAPTKTFEDVDRFLKQGKLKEAKVTVRKQHWPIHHPRRGDLWYLLATYHRSKGSPGCHDETEPCSPSWSPGLPSFVDPLYCEDFCLGNNGRRCCERLLHNVSLAYPFVSYCPLLYPLTALFLHYLGEEKAYDCVSCLLEGTKVRHLSQTRLMHHTSARTLKTLTRKLCVCTFHASPSNSVSA
;
A
#
# COMPACT_ATOMS: atom_id res chain seq x y z
N ALA A 1 -20.35 13.55 31.18
CA ALA A 1 -20.32 13.15 29.76
C ALA A 1 -19.20 12.14 29.61
N MET A 2 -19.55 10.87 29.39
CA MET A 2 -18.57 9.80 29.22
C MET A 2 -17.97 9.94 27.82
N THR A 3 -16.67 10.22 27.76
CA THR A 3 -15.89 10.25 26.52
C THR A 3 -15.88 8.83 25.96
N MET A 4 -16.59 8.62 24.84
CA MET A 4 -16.53 7.37 24.08
C MET A 4 -15.06 7.08 23.74
N PRO A 5 -14.57 5.83 23.89
CA PRO A 5 -13.24 5.49 23.42
C PRO A 5 -13.20 5.75 21.91
N SER A 6 -12.26 6.58 21.49
CA SER A 6 -11.91 6.78 20.08
C SER A 6 -11.83 5.42 19.40
N GLU A 7 -12.70 5.15 18.42
CA GLU A 7 -12.52 3.99 17.55
C GLU A 7 -11.07 3.98 17.07
N ALA A 8 -10.33 2.91 17.37
CA ALA A 8 -8.92 2.85 17.06
C ALA A 8 -8.75 2.96 15.53
N CYS A 9 -8.06 4.00 15.06
CA CYS A 9 -7.77 4.19 13.64
C CYS A 9 -6.86 3.07 13.09
N TYR A 10 -6.08 2.47 13.97
CA TYR A 10 -5.14 1.43 13.65
C TYR A 10 -5.70 0.05 13.94
N GLN A 11 -5.24 -0.93 13.17
CA GLN A 11 -5.64 -2.31 13.41
C GLN A 11 -5.01 -2.82 14.70
N ALA A 12 -5.87 -3.09 15.69
CA ALA A 12 -5.46 -3.56 17.01
C ALA A 12 -4.64 -4.85 16.88
N GLY A 13 -3.42 -4.85 17.42
CA GLY A 13 -2.55 -6.04 17.49
C GLY A 13 -1.46 -6.15 16.42
N TYR A 14 -1.43 -5.27 15.41
CA TYR A 14 -0.34 -5.24 14.42
C TYR A 14 0.69 -4.14 14.62
N ILE A 15 0.33 -3.05 15.29
CA ILE A 15 1.21 -1.88 15.48
C ILE A 15 1.89 -1.93 16.85
N ASP A 16 3.15 -1.51 16.87
CA ASP A 16 3.87 -1.18 18.09
C ASP A 16 3.57 0.28 18.48
N ASP A 17 2.60 0.48 19.36
CA ASP A 17 2.10 1.81 19.77
C ASP A 17 3.22 2.73 20.28
N SER A 18 4.31 2.16 20.83
CA SER A 18 5.47 2.89 21.34
C SER A 18 6.28 3.63 20.27
N LYS A 19 6.07 3.27 18.99
CA LYS A 19 6.81 3.83 17.84
C LYS A 19 5.96 4.74 16.95
N THR A 20 4.68 4.92 17.28
CA THR A 20 3.79 5.73 16.45
C THR A 20 4.07 7.23 16.57
N PRO A 21 4.15 7.98 15.46
CA PRO A 21 4.36 9.42 15.52
C PRO A 21 3.14 10.13 16.11
N VAL A 22 3.39 11.07 17.02
CA VAL A 22 2.34 11.90 17.65
C VAL A 22 1.74 12.84 16.60
N SER A 23 0.42 12.76 16.35
CA SER A 23 -0.25 13.71 15.45
C SER A 23 -0.34 15.11 16.07
N GLY A 24 0.11 16.12 15.32
CA GLY A 24 -0.24 17.52 15.59
C GLY A 24 -1.72 17.80 15.33
N SER A 25 -2.26 18.86 15.94
CA SER A 25 -3.63 19.31 15.69
C SER A 25 -3.74 19.84 14.27
N HIS A 26 -4.34 19.07 13.37
CA HIS A 26 -4.61 19.49 12.00
C HIS A 26 -6.10 19.83 11.82
N PRO A 27 -6.44 20.82 10.97
CA PRO A 27 -7.82 21.19 10.70
C PRO A 27 -8.60 19.99 10.15
N ALA A 28 -9.82 19.81 10.64
CA ALA A 28 -10.70 18.71 10.24
C ALA A 28 -10.98 18.76 8.72
N PRO A 29 -11.07 17.59 8.05
CA PRO A 29 -11.34 17.54 6.62
C PRO A 29 -12.72 18.14 6.31
N THR A 30 -12.80 18.90 5.22
CA THR A 30 -14.02 19.60 4.79
C THR A 30 -14.94 18.75 3.93
N LYS A 31 -14.42 17.64 3.38
CA LYS A 31 -15.18 16.62 2.65
C LYS A 31 -14.89 15.26 3.25
N THR A 32 -15.91 14.43 3.32
CA THR A 32 -15.85 13.18 4.07
C THR A 32 -15.58 11.99 3.15
N PHE A 33 -15.36 10.82 3.75
CA PHE A 33 -15.22 9.55 3.04
C PHE A 33 -16.43 9.28 2.12
N GLU A 34 -17.64 9.63 2.57
CA GLU A 34 -18.90 9.40 1.83
C GLU A 34 -18.93 10.16 0.50
N ASP A 35 -18.32 11.33 0.42
CA ASP A 35 -18.21 12.08 -0.82
C ASP A 35 -17.38 11.33 -1.87
N VAL A 36 -16.26 10.76 -1.44
CA VAL A 36 -15.35 10.01 -2.31
C VAL A 36 -16.05 8.74 -2.81
N ASP A 37 -16.68 7.99 -1.91
CA ASP A 37 -17.47 6.79 -2.26
C ASP A 37 -18.58 7.11 -3.25
N ARG A 38 -19.33 8.19 -3.02
CA ARG A 38 -20.37 8.66 -3.94
C ARG A 38 -19.81 9.01 -5.31
N PHE A 39 -18.69 9.73 -5.39
CA PHE A 39 -18.09 10.07 -6.68
C PHE A 39 -17.61 8.84 -7.44
N LEU A 40 -17.01 7.86 -6.77
CA LEU A 40 -16.55 6.62 -7.39
C LEU A 40 -17.73 5.78 -7.90
N LYS A 41 -18.82 5.66 -7.11
CA LYS A 41 -20.06 4.98 -7.54
C LYS A 41 -20.70 5.65 -8.77
N GLN A 42 -20.59 6.98 -8.88
CA GLN A 42 -21.07 7.76 -10.03
C GLN A 42 -20.11 7.76 -11.22
N GLY A 43 -18.95 7.09 -11.15
CA GLY A 43 -17.92 7.12 -12.21
C GLY A 43 -17.17 8.45 -12.34
N LYS A 44 -17.34 9.37 -11.38
CA LYS A 44 -16.73 10.71 -11.32
C LYS A 44 -15.30 10.65 -10.76
N LEU A 45 -14.42 9.95 -11.50
CA LEU A 45 -13.04 9.67 -11.05
C LEU A 45 -12.20 10.95 -10.87
N LYS A 46 -12.44 11.99 -11.68
CA LYS A 46 -11.70 13.26 -11.59
C LYS A 46 -12.01 13.97 -10.28
N GLU A 47 -13.28 14.01 -9.90
CA GLU A 47 -13.79 14.64 -8.68
C GLU A 47 -13.32 13.89 -7.44
N ALA A 48 -13.36 12.55 -7.46
CA ALA A 48 -12.79 11.71 -6.41
C ALA A 48 -11.29 12.00 -6.23
N LYS A 49 -10.51 12.00 -7.32
CA LYS A 49 -9.07 12.27 -7.31
C LYS A 49 -8.73 13.67 -6.79
N VAL A 50 -9.49 14.69 -7.19
CA VAL A 50 -9.31 16.07 -6.69
C VAL A 50 -9.61 16.15 -5.20
N THR A 51 -10.66 15.47 -4.74
CA THR A 51 -11.06 15.43 -3.33
C THR A 51 -9.96 14.78 -2.49
N VAL A 52 -9.49 13.60 -2.87
CA VAL A 52 -8.41 12.89 -2.14
C VAL A 52 -7.13 13.72 -2.05
N ARG A 53 -6.77 14.45 -3.13
CA ARG A 53 -5.55 15.28 -3.18
C ARG A 53 -5.63 16.59 -2.38
N LYS A 54 -6.81 17.20 -2.30
CA LYS A 54 -6.99 18.50 -1.63
C LYS A 54 -7.28 18.36 -0.14
N GLN A 55 -7.85 17.24 0.28
CA GLN A 55 -8.13 16.98 1.69
C GLN A 55 -6.87 16.53 2.42
N HIS A 56 -6.66 17.07 3.60
CA HIS A 56 -5.67 16.54 4.54
C HIS A 56 -6.34 15.43 5.35
N TRP A 57 -5.98 14.18 5.08
CA TRP A 57 -6.45 13.03 5.85
C TRP A 57 -5.47 12.79 7.01
N PRO A 58 -5.87 13.03 8.28
CA PRO A 58 -5.02 12.74 9.42
C PRO A 58 -4.53 11.30 9.43
N ILE A 59 -3.38 11.07 10.07
CA ILE A 59 -2.83 9.72 10.23
C ILE A 59 -3.81 8.86 11.03
N HIS A 60 -4.37 9.39 12.12
CA HIS A 60 -5.35 8.70 12.96
C HIS A 60 -6.82 8.86 12.49
N HIS A 61 -7.06 9.10 11.20
CA HIS A 61 -8.43 9.27 10.71
C HIS A 61 -9.16 7.91 10.65
N PRO A 62 -10.31 7.72 11.34
CA PRO A 62 -10.93 6.40 11.53
C PRO A 62 -11.32 5.72 10.21
N ARG A 63 -11.73 6.50 9.19
CA ARG A 63 -12.10 5.97 7.86
C ARG A 63 -10.93 5.82 6.88
N ARG A 64 -9.67 5.97 7.33
CA ARG A 64 -8.50 5.90 6.43
C ARG A 64 -8.33 4.50 5.83
N GLY A 65 -8.52 3.46 6.63
CA GLY A 65 -8.54 2.08 6.16
C GLY A 65 -9.59 1.87 5.07
N ASP A 66 -10.84 2.27 5.33
CA ASP A 66 -11.92 2.15 4.34
C ASP A 66 -11.62 2.93 3.06
N LEU A 67 -11.06 4.14 3.18
CA LEU A 67 -10.67 4.94 2.03
C LEU A 67 -9.62 4.21 1.18
N TRP A 68 -8.61 3.61 1.81
CA TRP A 68 -7.57 2.87 1.10
C TRP A 68 -8.10 1.61 0.45
N TYR A 69 -8.93 0.85 1.17
CA TYR A 69 -9.59 -0.33 0.61
C TYR A 69 -10.43 0.03 -0.61
N LEU A 70 -11.26 1.06 -0.51
CA LEU A 70 -12.09 1.56 -1.60
C LEU A 70 -11.25 1.97 -2.82
N LEU A 71 -10.15 2.69 -2.62
CA LEU A 71 -9.28 3.14 -3.71
C LEU A 71 -8.51 2.00 -4.36
N ALA A 72 -7.97 1.06 -3.57
CA ALA A 72 -7.19 -0.07 -4.08
C ALA A 72 -8.08 -1.03 -4.88
N THR A 73 -9.30 -1.27 -4.42
CA THR A 73 -10.25 -2.21 -5.06
C THR A 73 -11.08 -1.56 -6.18
N TYR A 74 -11.05 -0.23 -6.35
CA TYR A 74 -11.86 0.47 -7.36
C TYR A 74 -11.63 -0.04 -8.79
N HIS A 75 -10.40 -0.45 -9.10
CA HIS A 75 -10.03 -0.95 -10.42
C HIS A 75 -10.25 -2.46 -10.61
N ARG A 76 -10.76 -3.17 -9.59
CA ARG A 76 -11.10 -4.59 -9.67
C ARG A 76 -12.10 -4.81 -10.79
N SER A 77 -11.85 -5.82 -11.63
CA SER A 77 -12.81 -6.21 -12.66
C SER A 77 -14.09 -6.71 -11.98
N LYS A 78 -15.26 -6.20 -12.38
CA LYS A 78 -16.56 -6.68 -11.87
C LYS A 78 -16.70 -8.16 -12.25
N GLY A 79 -16.42 -9.05 -11.32
CA GLY A 79 -16.49 -10.50 -11.52
C GLY A 79 -15.28 -11.31 -11.07
N SER A 80 -14.17 -10.71 -10.58
CA SER A 80 -13.17 -11.51 -9.86
C SER A 80 -13.66 -11.73 -8.42
N PRO A 81 -13.95 -12.98 -8.01
CA PRO A 81 -14.25 -13.24 -6.60
C PRO A 81 -13.06 -12.78 -5.75
N GLY A 82 -13.33 -12.31 -4.54
CA GLY A 82 -12.33 -12.19 -3.48
C GLY A 82 -11.58 -13.50 -3.40
N CYS A 83 -10.36 -13.58 -3.95
CA CYS A 83 -9.55 -14.79 -3.90
C CYS A 83 -8.89 -14.88 -2.52
N HIS A 84 -9.68 -14.82 -1.45
CA HIS A 84 -9.21 -15.36 -0.18
C HIS A 84 -9.62 -16.83 -0.21
N ASP A 85 -8.83 -17.63 -0.91
CA ASP A 85 -8.88 -19.06 -0.69
C ASP A 85 -8.53 -19.26 0.79
N GLU A 86 -9.38 -20.01 1.51
CA GLU A 86 -9.29 -20.16 2.96
C GLU A 86 -7.86 -20.55 3.31
N THR A 87 -7.10 -19.57 3.78
CA THR A 87 -5.69 -19.81 4.06
C THR A 87 -5.68 -20.59 5.35
N GLU A 88 -5.32 -21.87 5.28
CA GLU A 88 -5.08 -22.72 6.44
C GLU A 88 -4.34 -21.90 7.50
N PRO A 89 -4.86 -21.81 8.74
CA PRO A 89 -4.23 -21.00 9.77
C PRO A 89 -2.82 -21.52 10.02
N CYS A 90 -1.82 -20.78 9.53
CA CYS A 90 -0.42 -21.14 9.71
C CYS A 90 -0.13 -21.30 11.20
N SER A 91 0.37 -22.47 11.60
CA SER A 91 0.86 -22.75 12.95
C SER A 91 1.77 -21.63 13.47
N PRO A 92 1.77 -21.34 14.78
CA PRO A 92 2.61 -20.28 15.37
C PRO A 92 4.13 -20.47 15.20
N SER A 93 4.56 -21.64 14.73
CA SER A 93 5.94 -21.98 14.35
C SER A 93 6.26 -21.79 12.87
N TRP A 94 5.31 -21.32 12.06
CA TRP A 94 5.50 -21.10 10.63
C TRP A 94 6.32 -19.81 10.41
N SER A 95 7.48 -19.95 9.77
CA SER A 95 8.26 -18.84 9.22
C SER A 95 8.64 -19.16 7.77
N PRO A 96 7.84 -18.76 6.76
CA PRO A 96 8.29 -18.93 5.40
C PRO A 96 9.42 -17.90 5.18
N GLY A 97 10.47 -18.30 4.47
CA GLY A 97 11.40 -17.28 3.95
C GLY A 97 10.62 -16.29 3.07
N LEU A 98 11.08 -15.04 3.02
CA LEU A 98 10.46 -14.04 2.14
C LEU A 98 10.47 -14.54 0.68
N PRO A 99 9.37 -14.32 -0.07
CA PRO A 99 9.34 -14.68 -1.49
C PRO A 99 10.45 -14.00 -2.28
N SER A 100 10.92 -14.66 -3.34
CA SER A 100 12.06 -14.17 -4.16
C SER A 100 11.83 -12.84 -4.88
N PHE A 101 10.56 -12.43 -5.06
CA PHE A 101 10.23 -11.13 -5.63
C PHE A 101 10.40 -9.98 -4.64
N VAL A 102 10.53 -10.26 -3.34
CA VAL A 102 10.77 -9.28 -2.29
C VAL A 102 12.26 -8.96 -2.26
N ASP A 103 12.58 -7.69 -2.07
CA ASP A 103 13.95 -7.22 -1.87
C ASP A 103 14.16 -6.94 -0.37
N PRO A 104 15.03 -7.71 0.33
CA PRO A 104 15.30 -7.51 1.75
C PRO A 104 15.75 -6.08 2.11
N LEU A 105 16.38 -5.36 1.17
CA LEU A 105 16.84 -3.99 1.40
C LEU A 105 15.68 -2.98 1.49
N TYR A 106 14.48 -3.35 1.05
CA TYR A 106 13.30 -2.48 1.04
C TYR A 106 12.16 -3.02 1.93
N CYS A 107 12.47 -3.97 2.81
CA CYS A 107 11.52 -4.54 3.78
C CYS A 107 11.30 -3.58 4.95
N GLU A 108 10.67 -2.45 4.68
CA GLU A 108 10.31 -1.45 5.69
C GLU A 108 9.03 -1.86 6.44
N ASP A 109 9.13 -1.98 7.76
CA ASP A 109 8.03 -2.44 8.63
C ASP A 109 7.16 -1.29 9.16
N PHE A 110 7.58 -0.04 9.02
CA PHE A 110 6.82 1.18 9.42
C PHE A 110 6.21 1.19 10.83
N CYS A 111 6.80 0.49 11.80
CA CYS A 111 6.29 0.30 13.18
C CYS A 111 5.35 -0.90 13.39
N LEU A 112 5.30 -1.84 12.44
CA LEU A 112 4.68 -3.14 12.69
C LEU A 112 5.39 -3.87 13.84
N GLY A 113 4.60 -4.32 14.80
CA GLY A 113 5.03 -5.25 15.83
C GLY A 113 5.30 -6.64 15.27
N ASN A 114 5.79 -7.56 16.11
CA ASN A 114 6.14 -8.92 15.68
C ASN A 114 4.96 -9.66 15.02
N ASN A 115 3.74 -9.46 15.52
CA ASN A 115 2.53 -10.06 14.95
C ASN A 115 2.20 -9.48 13.57
N GLY A 116 2.33 -8.15 13.41
CA GLY A 116 2.13 -7.48 12.12
C GLY A 116 3.14 -7.93 11.07
N ARG A 117 4.42 -8.08 11.44
CA ARG A 117 5.47 -8.58 10.54
C ARG A 117 5.21 -10.01 10.08
N ARG A 118 4.84 -10.91 10.99
CA ARG A 118 4.46 -12.30 10.64
C ARG A 118 3.24 -12.35 9.72
N CYS A 119 2.25 -11.49 9.96
CA CYS A 119 1.09 -11.36 9.08
C CYS A 119 1.50 -10.87 7.68
N CYS A 120 2.41 -9.89 7.59
CA CYS A 120 2.97 -9.39 6.33
C CYS A 120 3.68 -10.51 5.56
N GLU A 121 4.57 -11.26 6.21
CA GLU A 121 5.29 -12.40 5.61
C GLU A 121 4.33 -13.47 5.08
N ARG A 122 3.29 -13.80 5.86
CA ARG A 122 2.25 -14.76 5.45
C ARG A 122 1.47 -14.27 4.24
N LEU A 123 1.03 -13.01 4.24
CA LEU A 123 0.33 -12.41 3.10
C LEU A 123 1.18 -12.48 1.83
N LEU A 124 2.47 -12.12 1.92
CA LEU A 124 3.38 -12.19 0.78
C LEU A 124 3.63 -13.61 0.30
N HIS A 125 3.70 -14.58 1.22
CA HIS A 125 3.78 -16.00 0.87
C HIS A 125 2.53 -16.44 0.07
N ASN A 126 1.33 -16.11 0.54
CA ASN A 126 0.09 -16.42 -0.18
C ASN A 126 0.04 -15.75 -1.55
N VAL A 127 0.50 -14.51 -1.65
CA VAL A 127 0.64 -13.80 -2.93
C VAL A 127 1.62 -14.52 -3.86
N SER A 128 2.70 -15.11 -3.33
CA SER A 128 3.64 -15.88 -4.16
C SER A 128 3.04 -17.15 -4.77
N LEU A 129 2.11 -17.78 -4.05
CA LEU A 129 1.38 -18.95 -4.54
C LEU A 129 0.32 -18.54 -5.57
N ALA A 130 -0.43 -17.47 -5.31
CA ALA A 130 -1.51 -16.99 -6.17
C ALA A 130 -1.00 -16.30 -7.46
N TYR A 131 0.15 -15.63 -7.40
CA TYR A 131 0.70 -14.83 -8.49
C TYR A 131 2.12 -15.26 -8.89
N PRO A 132 2.31 -16.49 -9.41
CA PRO A 132 3.63 -17.05 -9.72
C PRO A 132 4.39 -16.30 -10.83
N PHE A 133 3.70 -15.43 -11.58
CA PHE A 133 4.31 -14.59 -12.61
C PHE A 133 5.06 -13.36 -12.04
N VAL A 134 4.83 -13.02 -10.76
CA VAL A 134 5.52 -11.91 -10.10
C VAL A 134 6.93 -12.38 -9.74
N SER A 135 7.93 -11.88 -10.46
CA SER A 135 9.34 -12.27 -10.30
C SER A 135 10.19 -11.22 -9.59
N TYR A 136 9.73 -9.97 -9.53
CA TYR A 136 10.41 -8.88 -8.84
C TYR A 136 9.45 -7.72 -8.53
N CYS A 137 9.17 -7.50 -7.24
CA CYS A 137 8.26 -6.47 -6.76
C CYS A 137 8.74 -5.92 -5.39
N PRO A 138 9.82 -5.12 -5.36
CA PRO A 138 10.42 -4.66 -4.10
C PRO A 138 9.49 -3.78 -3.25
N LEU A 139 8.51 -3.11 -3.89
CA LEU A 139 7.54 -2.25 -3.19
C LEU A 139 6.38 -3.03 -2.57
N LEU A 140 6.27 -4.34 -2.80
CA LEU A 140 5.13 -5.12 -2.31
C LEU A 140 5.15 -5.29 -0.80
N TYR A 141 6.32 -5.56 -0.23
CA TYR A 141 6.50 -5.67 1.21
C TYR A 141 6.11 -4.37 1.93
N PRO A 142 6.71 -3.20 1.63
CA PRO A 142 6.39 -1.96 2.33
C PRO A 142 4.93 -1.54 2.16
N LEU A 143 4.30 -1.84 1.01
CA LEU A 143 2.87 -1.56 0.82
C LEU A 143 1.98 -2.48 1.64
N THR A 144 2.31 -3.78 1.71
CA THR A 144 1.58 -4.75 2.54
C THR A 144 1.71 -4.35 4.01
N ALA A 145 2.92 -3.99 4.45
CA ALA A 145 3.16 -3.50 5.79
C ALA A 145 2.31 -2.25 6.09
N LEU A 146 2.26 -1.30 5.15
CA LEU A 146 1.45 -0.09 5.27
C LEU A 146 -0.06 -0.38 5.33
N PHE A 147 -0.57 -1.33 4.54
CA PHE A 147 -1.98 -1.72 4.61
C PHE A 147 -2.35 -2.31 5.98
N LEU A 148 -1.50 -3.16 6.54
CA LEU A 148 -1.71 -3.79 7.86
C LEU A 148 -1.80 -2.78 9.02
N HIS A 149 -1.39 -1.53 8.82
CA HIS A 149 -1.60 -0.49 9.83
C HIS A 149 -3.10 -0.15 9.99
N TYR A 150 -3.87 -0.20 8.92
CA TYR A 150 -5.26 0.30 8.90
C TYR A 150 -6.28 -0.78 8.51
N LEU A 151 -5.82 -1.92 8.03
CA LEU A 151 -6.65 -2.99 7.49
C LEU A 151 -6.35 -4.30 8.22
N GLY A 152 -7.38 -5.14 8.37
CA GLY A 152 -7.19 -6.53 8.70
C GLY A 152 -6.54 -7.31 7.56
N GLU A 153 -6.05 -8.50 7.87
CA GLU A 153 -5.32 -9.38 6.95
C GLU A 153 -6.04 -9.61 5.62
N GLU A 154 -7.33 -9.98 5.66
CA GLU A 154 -8.14 -10.24 4.46
C GLU A 154 -8.23 -9.02 3.54
N LYS A 155 -8.55 -7.85 4.11
CA LYS A 155 -8.65 -6.59 3.35
C LYS A 155 -7.30 -6.16 2.79
N ALA A 156 -6.21 -6.39 3.54
CA ALA A 156 -4.86 -6.11 3.09
C ALA A 156 -4.48 -7.00 1.91
N TYR A 157 -4.77 -8.31 1.99
CA TYR A 157 -4.59 -9.25 0.87
C TYR A 157 -5.34 -8.78 -0.37
N ASP A 158 -6.63 -8.48 -0.23
CA ASP A 158 -7.48 -7.99 -1.32
C ASP A 158 -6.90 -6.74 -1.99
N CYS A 159 -6.40 -5.79 -1.20
CA CYS A 159 -5.77 -4.57 -1.73
C CYS A 159 -4.52 -4.90 -2.54
N VAL A 160 -3.65 -5.75 -2.01
CA VAL A 160 -2.40 -6.16 -2.69
C VAL A 160 -2.72 -6.88 -4.00
N SER A 161 -3.65 -7.83 -3.96
CA SER A 161 -4.15 -8.56 -5.12
C SER A 161 -4.71 -7.64 -6.20
N CYS A 162 -5.55 -6.66 -5.83
CA CYS A 162 -6.08 -5.68 -6.78
C CYS A 162 -4.99 -4.80 -7.40
N LEU A 163 -3.95 -4.43 -6.64
CA LEU A 163 -2.82 -3.65 -7.17
C LEU A 163 -1.95 -4.46 -8.14
N LEU A 164 -1.84 -5.78 -7.93
CA LEU A 164 -1.13 -6.68 -8.84
C LEU A 164 -1.93 -6.96 -10.12
N GLU A 165 -3.25 -7.12 -10.01
CA GLU A 165 -4.13 -7.39 -11.15
C GLU A 165 -4.45 -6.14 -11.99
N GLY A 166 -4.09 -4.94 -11.51
CA GLY A 166 -4.39 -3.67 -12.16
C GLY A 166 -3.91 -3.59 -13.62
N THR A 167 -4.85 -3.76 -14.56
CA THR A 167 -4.57 -3.70 -16.01
C THR A 167 -4.68 -2.30 -16.59
N LYS A 168 -5.61 -1.47 -16.07
CA LYS A 168 -5.83 -0.09 -16.53
C LYS A 168 -4.78 0.89 -16.04
N VAL A 169 -4.34 0.71 -14.80
CA VAL A 169 -3.27 1.48 -14.16
C VAL A 169 -2.34 0.47 -13.53
N ARG A 170 -1.10 0.42 -14.02
CA ARG A 170 -0.07 -0.42 -13.42
C ARG A 170 0.54 0.32 -12.25
N HIS A 171 0.17 -0.09 -11.04
CA HIS A 171 0.66 0.51 -9.81
C HIS A 171 2.05 0.00 -9.43
N LEU A 172 2.35 -1.27 -9.73
CA LEU A 172 3.56 -1.95 -9.27
C LEU A 172 4.34 -2.56 -10.44
N SER A 173 5.66 -2.52 -10.32
CA SER A 173 6.54 -3.32 -11.19
C SER A 173 6.58 -4.75 -10.67
N GLN A 174 6.31 -5.71 -11.54
CA GLN A 174 6.26 -7.15 -11.18
C GLN A 174 7.43 -7.94 -11.76
N THR A 175 8.26 -7.29 -12.58
CA THR A 175 9.50 -7.84 -13.15
C THR A 175 10.62 -6.81 -13.06
N ARG A 176 11.87 -7.28 -13.11
CA ARG A 176 13.06 -6.40 -13.15
C ARG A 176 13.02 -5.46 -14.35
N LEU A 177 12.54 -5.96 -15.51
CA LEU A 177 12.43 -5.15 -16.73
C LEU A 177 11.44 -3.99 -16.56
N MET A 178 10.27 -4.24 -15.94
CA MET A 178 9.31 -3.18 -15.62
C MET A 178 9.93 -2.14 -14.69
N HIS A 179 10.64 -2.59 -13.65
CA HIS A 179 11.30 -1.72 -12.69
C HIS A 179 12.36 -0.83 -13.36
N HIS A 180 13.27 -1.42 -14.15
CA HIS A 180 14.29 -0.67 -14.89
C HIS A 180 13.69 0.32 -15.89
N THR A 181 12.64 -0.08 -16.60
CA THR A 181 11.94 0.80 -17.54
C THR A 181 11.33 2.00 -16.81
N SER A 182 10.68 1.77 -15.67
CA SER A 182 10.13 2.84 -14.82
C SER A 182 11.23 3.80 -14.34
N ALA A 183 12.35 3.28 -13.84
CA ALA A 183 13.49 4.08 -13.38
C ALA A 183 14.12 4.93 -14.51
N ARG A 184 14.24 4.38 -15.72
CA ARG A 184 14.72 5.12 -16.91
C ARG A 184 13.75 6.22 -17.32
N THR A 185 12.45 5.97 -17.27
CA THR A 185 11.42 6.99 -17.50
C THR A 185 11.52 8.10 -16.47
N LEU A 186 11.64 7.77 -15.18
CA LEU A 186 11.84 8.75 -14.12
C LEU A 186 13.10 9.59 -14.38
N LYS A 187 14.24 8.96 -14.67
CA LYS A 187 15.49 9.68 -15.02
C LYS A 187 15.27 10.67 -16.18
N THR A 188 14.55 10.25 -17.21
CA THR A 188 14.25 11.11 -18.37
C THR A 188 13.36 12.29 -18.00
N LEU A 189 12.35 12.07 -17.15
CA LEU A 189 11.49 13.13 -16.64
C LEU A 189 12.26 14.11 -15.75
N THR A 190 13.09 13.61 -14.83
CA THR A 190 13.93 14.45 -13.96
C THR A 190 14.90 15.31 -14.77
N ARG A 191 15.49 14.77 -15.84
CA ARG A 191 16.34 15.55 -16.76
C ARG A 191 15.61 16.71 -17.43
N LYS A 192 14.30 16.56 -17.70
CA LYS A 192 13.50 17.60 -18.37
C LYS A 192 12.91 18.61 -17.40
N LEU A 193 12.45 18.14 -16.23
CA LEU A 193 11.65 18.94 -15.30
C LEU A 193 12.47 19.50 -14.12
N CYS A 194 13.61 18.90 -13.79
CA CYS A 194 14.42 19.23 -12.61
C CYS A 194 15.90 19.46 -13.00
N VAL A 195 16.12 20.27 -14.04
CA VAL A 195 17.44 20.49 -14.67
C VAL A 195 18.51 20.90 -13.65
N CYS A 196 18.21 21.89 -12.80
CA CYS A 196 19.17 22.40 -11.81
C CYS A 196 19.60 21.35 -10.78
N THR A 197 18.66 20.51 -10.32
CA THR A 197 18.95 19.41 -9.38
C THR A 197 19.70 18.26 -10.05
N PHE A 198 19.40 17.98 -11.32
CA PHE A 198 20.04 16.89 -12.05
C PHE A 198 21.51 17.18 -12.36
N HIS A 199 21.86 18.42 -12.74
CA HIS A 199 23.24 18.82 -13.01
C HIS A 199 24.11 18.96 -11.75
N ALA A 200 23.50 19.16 -10.58
CA ALA A 200 24.21 19.13 -9.30
C ALA A 200 24.57 17.70 -8.83
N SER A 201 23.97 16.67 -9.43
CA SER A 201 24.37 15.29 -9.20
C SER A 201 25.60 15.00 -10.08
N PRO A 202 26.78 14.68 -9.49
CA PRO A 202 27.95 14.35 -10.28
C PRO A 202 27.61 13.22 -11.24
N SER A 203 28.20 13.24 -12.42
CA SER A 203 28.11 12.16 -13.41
C SER A 203 28.56 10.84 -12.80
N ASN A 204 27.65 10.12 -12.14
CA ASN A 204 27.90 8.77 -11.64
C ASN A 204 27.91 7.84 -12.85
N SER A 205 29.13 7.55 -13.30
CA SER A 205 29.53 6.27 -13.82
C SER A 205 28.98 5.15 -12.93
N VAL A 206 27.81 4.64 -13.28
CA VAL A 206 27.41 3.29 -12.87
C VAL A 206 27.78 2.41 -14.04
N SER A 207 29.01 1.91 -14.02
CA SER A 207 29.46 0.83 -14.88
C SER A 207 28.55 -0.37 -14.65
N ALA A 208 28.03 -0.90 -15.76
CA ALA A 208 27.29 -2.15 -15.81
C ALA A 208 28.19 -3.35 -15.51
#